data_AF-A0A0R2I0C4-F1
#
_entry.id   AF-A0A0R2I0C4-F1
#
_cell.length_a   1.000
_cell.length_b   1.000
_cell.length_c   1.000
_cell.angle_alpha   90.00
_cell.angle_beta   90.00
_cell.angle_gamma   90.00
#
_symmetry.space_group_name_H-M   'P 1'
#
loop_
_entity.id
_entity.type
_entity.pdbx_description
1 polymer ?
#
loop_
_entity_poly.entity_id
_entity_poly.type
_entity_poly.pdbx_seq_one_letter_code
_entity_poly.pdbx_strand_id
1 'polypeptide(L)'
;MQIADHAVQLIVSALYVMSDNQLSSALPLTLGLLLGDIWARLSIKLLSLTILPYDLELFLILAIQGGLAVILSAPISKWLSCPAWLCGWAIGLTVLAPLKAALANEYCFQIGIAMVIGIWYIGALLNLLQVKLDQLLSKHN
;
A
#
# COMPACT_ATOMS: atom_id res chain seq x y z
N MET A 1 -4.80 6.44 -16.32
CA MET A 1 -3.83 6.06 -15.26
C MET A 1 -3.66 7.14 -14.19
N GLN A 2 -3.47 8.42 -14.56
CA GLN A 2 -3.30 9.52 -13.58
C GLN A 2 -4.32 9.56 -12.43
N ILE A 3 -5.60 9.27 -12.66
CA ILE A 3 -6.62 9.31 -11.59
C ILE A 3 -6.36 8.24 -10.52
N ALA A 4 -5.88 7.05 -10.92
CA ALA A 4 -5.54 5.98 -9.99
C ALA A 4 -4.33 6.36 -9.13
N ASP A 5 -3.33 7.02 -9.72
CA ASP A 5 -2.12 7.45 -9.01
C ASP A 5 -2.44 8.44 -7.87
N HIS A 6 -3.34 9.39 -8.11
CA HIS A 6 -3.76 10.35 -7.08
C HIS A 6 -4.60 9.68 -5.97
N ALA A 7 -5.48 8.74 -6.33
CA ALA A 7 -6.25 7.98 -5.35
C ALA A 7 -5.34 7.15 -4.44
N VAL A 8 -4.32 6.49 -5.02
CA VAL A 8 -3.31 5.74 -4.27
C VAL A 8 -2.53 6.66 -3.33
N GLN A 9 -2.06 7.81 -3.82
CA GLN A 9 -1.33 8.78 -3.00
C GLN A 9 -2.16 9.25 -1.80
N LEU A 10 -3.46 9.50 -1.99
CA LEU A 10 -4.37 9.91 -0.92
C LEU A 10 -4.58 8.80 0.12
N ILE A 11 -4.87 7.56 -0.32
CA ILE A 11 -5.05 6.40 0.58
C ILE A 11 -3.80 6.18 1.43
N VAL A 12 -2.63 6.24 0.78
CA VAL A 12 -1.34 6.01 1.44
C VAL A 12 -1.00 7.15 2.42
N SER A 13 -1.35 8.40 2.09
CA SER A 13 -1.20 9.52 3.02
C SER A 13 -2.07 9.37 4.27
N ALA A 14 -3.30 8.88 4.12
CA ALA A 14 -4.18 8.61 5.25
C ALA A 14 -3.62 7.47 6.13
N LEU A 15 -3.06 6.43 5.51
CA LEU A 15 -2.39 5.33 6.22
C LEU A 15 -1.20 5.84 7.06
N TYR A 16 -0.43 6.80 6.54
CA TYR A 16 0.69 7.41 7.27
C TYR A 16 0.22 8.16 8.51
N VAL A 17 -0.85 8.96 8.40
CA VAL A 17 -1.43 9.71 9.53
C VAL A 17 -1.96 8.76 10.61
N MET A 18 -2.57 7.63 10.22
CA MET A 18 -3.05 6.60 11.15
C MET A 18 -1.91 5.84 11.84
N SER A 19 -0.70 5.83 11.25
CA SER A 19 0.47 5.10 11.75
C SER A 19 1.32 5.92 12.72
N ASP A 20 0.63 6.64 13.62
CA ASP A 20 1.19 7.48 14.70
C ASP A 20 1.99 8.71 14.23
N ASN A 21 1.97 9.00 12.92
CA ASN A 21 2.50 10.22 12.30
C ASN A 21 4.00 10.50 12.58
N GLN A 22 4.74 9.49 13.02
CA GLN A 22 6.18 9.57 13.30
C GLN A 22 6.99 9.23 12.04
N LEU A 23 8.03 10.03 11.77
CA LEU A 23 8.97 9.79 10.66
C LEU A 23 9.71 8.46 10.78
N SER A 24 9.89 7.95 12.00
CA SER A 24 10.45 6.61 12.27
C SER A 24 9.58 5.48 11.69
N SER A 25 8.26 5.69 11.63
CA SER A 25 7.28 4.74 11.08
C SER A 25 7.19 4.82 9.55
N ALA A 26 7.62 5.91 8.93
CA ALA A 26 7.53 6.13 7.48
C ALA A 26 8.28 5.07 6.68
N LEU A 27 9.47 4.69 7.13
CA LEU A 27 10.32 3.71 6.45
C LEU A 27 9.72 2.29 6.47
N PRO A 28 9.36 1.71 7.64
CA PRO A 28 8.66 0.43 7.69
C PRO A 28 7.33 0.39 6.94
N LEU A 29 6.60 1.52 6.92
CA LEU A 29 5.35 1.66 6.17
C LEU A 29 5.60 1.62 4.66
N THR A 30 6.58 2.38 4.17
CA THR A 30 6.95 2.44 2.76
C THR A 30 7.43 1.08 2.26
N LEU A 31 8.32 0.42 3.02
CA LEU A 31 8.83 -0.91 2.67
C LEU A 31 7.71 -1.96 2.64
N GLY A 32 6.78 -1.91 3.61
CA GLY A 32 5.59 -2.74 3.62
C GLY A 32 4.75 -2.56 2.36
N LEU A 33 4.39 -1.31 2.02
CA LEU A 33 3.58 -1.01 0.84
C LEU A 33 4.23 -1.49 -0.47
N LEU A 34 5.53 -1.24 -0.65
CA LEU A 34 6.27 -1.68 -1.84
C LEU A 34 6.36 -3.20 -1.94
N LEU A 35 6.55 -3.89 -0.81
CA LEU A 35 6.47 -5.36 -0.80
C LEU A 35 5.07 -5.85 -1.18
N GLY A 36 4.03 -5.15 -0.72
CA GLY A 36 2.64 -5.42 -1.07
C GLY A 36 2.38 -5.30 -2.56
N ASP A 37 2.91 -4.27 -3.21
CA ASP A 37 2.78 -4.07 -4.65
C ASP A 37 3.45 -5.21 -5.46
N ILE A 38 4.64 -5.65 -5.05
CA ILE A 38 5.29 -6.86 -5.60
C ILE A 38 4.42 -8.11 -5.36
N TRP A 39 3.82 -8.22 -4.17
CA TRP A 39 2.92 -9.31 -3.80
C TRP A 39 1.68 -9.34 -4.70
N ALA A 40 1.15 -8.18 -5.08
CA ALA A 40 -0.04 -8.07 -5.92
C ALA A 40 0.25 -8.52 -7.35
N ARG A 41 1.43 -8.18 -7.86
CA ARG A 41 1.91 -8.70 -9.15
C ARG A 41 2.01 -10.23 -9.14
N LEU A 42 2.50 -10.81 -8.05
CA LEU A 42 2.53 -12.27 -7.90
C LEU A 42 1.12 -12.87 -7.93
N SER A 43 0.16 -12.24 -7.24
CA SER A 43 -1.25 -12.67 -7.25
C SER A 43 -1.86 -12.67 -8.64
N ILE A 44 -1.69 -11.58 -9.41
CA ILE A 44 -2.21 -11.46 -10.78
C ILE A 44 -1.57 -12.53 -11.68
N LYS A 45 -0.28 -12.82 -11.49
CA LYS A 45 0.40 -13.87 -12.24
C LYS A 45 -0.13 -15.26 -11.90
N LEU A 46 -0.36 -15.55 -10.61
CA LEU A 46 -0.99 -16.80 -10.18
C LEU A 46 -2.41 -16.93 -10.77
N LEU A 47 -3.19 -15.84 -10.74
CA LEU A 47 -4.54 -15.76 -11.30
C LEU A 47 -4.60 -16.03 -12.81
N SER A 48 -3.48 -15.80 -13.51
CA SER A 48 -3.37 -16.02 -14.96
C SER A 48 -2.94 -17.44 -15.35
N LEU A 49 -2.50 -18.27 -14.39
CA LEU A 49 -1.94 -19.60 -14.66
C LEU A 49 -2.93 -20.74 -14.36
N THR A 50 -3.95 -20.50 -13.54
CA THR A 50 -4.86 -21.57 -13.09
C THR A 50 -6.08 -21.69 -13.99
N ILE A 51 -6.73 -22.85 -13.92
CA ILE A 51 -7.87 -23.26 -14.77
C ILE A 51 -9.17 -23.29 -13.93
N LEU A 52 -9.12 -22.78 -12.70
CA LEU A 52 -10.20 -22.87 -11.72
C LEU A 52 -11.25 -21.76 -11.99
N PRO A 53 -12.50 -21.89 -11.53
CA PRO A 53 -13.43 -20.76 -11.49
C PRO A 53 -12.84 -19.56 -10.73
N TYR A 54 -12.99 -18.38 -11.33
CA TYR A 54 -12.36 -17.11 -10.89
C TYR A 54 -12.56 -16.80 -9.40
N ASP A 55 -13.79 -16.94 -8.88
CA ASP A 55 -14.09 -16.58 -7.49
C ASP A 55 -13.38 -17.51 -6.48
N LEU A 56 -13.29 -18.80 -6.80
CA LEU A 56 -12.60 -19.78 -5.95
C LEU A 56 -11.09 -19.58 -6.01
N GLU A 57 -10.56 -19.27 -7.20
CA GLU A 57 -9.14 -19.00 -7.39
C GLU A 57 -8.70 -17.74 -6.65
N LEU A 58 -9.45 -16.64 -6.82
CA LEU A 58 -9.20 -15.40 -6.10
C LEU A 58 -9.28 -15.65 -4.59
N PHE A 59 -10.29 -16.36 -4.10
CA PHE A 59 -10.40 -16.70 -2.69
C PHE A 59 -9.17 -17.47 -2.18
N LEU A 60 -8.72 -18.50 -2.90
CA LEU A 60 -7.55 -19.30 -2.50
C LEU A 60 -6.26 -18.49 -2.53
N ILE A 61 -6.05 -17.68 -3.58
CA ILE A 61 -4.89 -16.78 -3.66
C ILE A 61 -4.92 -15.81 -2.49
N LEU A 62 -6.05 -15.15 -2.23
CA LEU A 62 -6.14 -14.19 -1.14
C LEU A 62 -5.89 -14.86 0.23
N ALA A 63 -6.46 -16.05 0.45
CA ALA A 63 -6.32 -16.79 1.70
C ALA A 63 -4.87 -17.26 1.94
N ILE A 64 -4.25 -17.89 0.93
CA ILE A 64 -2.90 -18.44 1.04
C ILE A 64 -1.87 -17.32 1.08
N GLN A 65 -1.94 -16.37 0.14
CA GLN A 65 -0.95 -15.31 0.02
C GLN A 65 -1.08 -14.27 1.14
N GLY A 66 -2.29 -14.02 1.64
CA GLY A 66 -2.53 -13.22 2.84
C GLY A 66 -2.01 -13.92 4.09
N GLY A 67 -2.28 -15.21 4.27
CA GLY A 67 -1.74 -16.02 5.37
C GLY A 67 -0.20 -16.05 5.36
N LEU A 68 0.40 -16.23 4.18
CA LEU A 68 1.85 -16.17 4.00
C LEU A 68 2.43 -14.81 4.35
N ALA A 69 1.79 -13.70 3.95
CA ALA A 69 2.27 -12.36 4.30
C ALA A 69 2.30 -12.14 5.82
N VAL A 70 1.32 -12.66 6.56
CA VAL A 70 1.30 -12.59 8.03
C VAL A 70 2.43 -13.42 8.64
N ILE A 71 2.64 -14.64 8.17
CA ILE A 71 3.71 -15.52 8.69
C ILE A 71 5.10 -14.92 8.39
N LEU A 72 5.30 -14.39 7.18
CA LEU A 72 6.57 -13.82 6.74
C LEU A 72 6.88 -12.47 7.40
N SER A 73 5.87 -11.69 7.73
CA SER A 73 6.05 -10.40 8.40
C SER A 73 6.34 -10.54 9.90
N ALA A 74 5.92 -11.63 10.55
CA ALA A 74 6.14 -11.88 11.97
C ALA A 74 7.62 -11.75 12.42
N PRO A 75 8.61 -12.38 11.74
CA PRO A 75 10.02 -12.23 12.12
C PRO A 75 10.65 -10.87 11.77
N ILE A 76 10.02 -10.09 10.86
CA ILE A 76 10.59 -8.84 10.31
C ILE A 76 9.78 -7.62 10.80
N SER A 77 8.89 -7.77 11.79
CA SER A 77 7.94 -6.72 12.18
C SER A 77 8.59 -5.42 12.68
N LYS A 78 9.86 -5.47 13.10
CA LYS A 78 10.67 -4.27 13.43
C LYS A 78 10.97 -3.38 12.22
N TRP A 79 11.12 -3.97 11.04
CA TRP A 79 11.53 -3.28 9.81
C TRP A 79 10.39 -3.14 8.80
N LEU A 80 9.34 -3.94 8.97
CA LEU A 80 8.25 -4.04 8.01
C LEU A 80 6.91 -4.07 8.74
N SER A 81 6.05 -3.11 8.40
CA SER A 81 4.69 -3.10 8.92
C SER A 81 3.83 -4.13 8.18
N CYS A 82 3.44 -5.20 8.87
CA CYS A 82 2.47 -6.18 8.36
C CYS A 82 1.19 -5.54 7.80
N PRO A 83 0.51 -4.61 8.52
CA PRO A 83 -0.68 -3.97 7.97
C PRO A 83 -0.39 -3.13 6.72
N ALA A 84 0.81 -2.52 6.61
CA ALA A 84 1.21 -1.82 5.39
C ALA A 84 1.46 -2.77 4.21
N TRP A 85 2.03 -3.95 4.47
CA TRP A 85 2.19 -4.98 3.44
C TRP A 85 0.84 -5.42 2.88
N LEU A 86 -0.08 -5.83 3.74
CA LEU A 86 -1.42 -6.25 3.33
C LEU A 86 -2.18 -5.10 2.62
N CYS A 87 -2.00 -3.86 3.09
CA CYS A 87 -2.58 -2.69 2.45
C CYS A 87 -2.03 -2.44 1.04
N GLY A 88 -0.70 -2.47 0.87
CA GLY A 88 -0.05 -2.29 -0.43
C GLY A 88 -0.48 -3.36 -1.44
N TRP A 89 -0.66 -4.58 -0.95
CA TRP A 89 -1.18 -5.69 -1.74
C TRP A 89 -2.63 -5.47 -2.19
N ALA A 90 -3.51 -5.04 -1.29
CA ALA A 90 -4.90 -4.72 -1.63
C ALA A 90 -5.01 -3.56 -2.63
N ILE A 91 -4.18 -2.52 -2.47
CA ILE A 91 -4.08 -1.40 -3.42
C ILE A 91 -3.62 -1.90 -4.79
N GLY A 92 -2.54 -2.68 -4.83
CA GLY A 92 -2.01 -3.25 -6.07
C GLY A 92 -3.05 -4.10 -6.79
N LEU A 93 -3.77 -4.97 -6.07
CA LEU A 93 -4.87 -5.76 -6.64
C LEU A 93 -6.01 -4.89 -7.17
N THR A 94 -6.42 -3.84 -6.45
CA THR A 94 -7.53 -2.98 -6.86
C THR A 94 -7.19 -2.20 -8.14
N VAL A 95 -5.94 -1.76 -8.29
CA VAL A 95 -5.50 -1.00 -9.46
C VAL A 95 -5.13 -1.93 -10.63
N LEU A 96 -4.51 -3.09 -10.37
CA LEU A 96 -4.04 -4.01 -11.40
C LEU A 96 -5.11 -5.00 -11.87
N ALA A 97 -6.13 -5.34 -11.06
CA ALA A 97 -7.20 -6.25 -11.45
C ALA A 97 -7.97 -5.84 -12.73
N PRO A 98 -8.32 -4.56 -12.96
CA PRO A 98 -8.97 -4.15 -14.21
C PRO A 98 -8.00 -4.07 -15.42
N LEU A 99 -6.70 -4.25 -15.22
CA LEU A 99 -5.68 -4.13 -16.26
C LEU A 99 -5.26 -5.50 -16.79
N LYS A 100 -5.18 -5.65 -18.12
CA LYS A 100 -4.63 -6.86 -18.74
C LYS A 100 -3.18 -7.08 -18.27
N ALA A 101 -2.85 -8.33 -17.92
CA ALA A 101 -1.55 -8.74 -17.38
C ALA A 101 -0.32 -8.25 -18.18
N ALA A 102 -0.48 -7.98 -19.48
CA ALA A 102 0.59 -7.51 -20.37
C ALA A 102 1.20 -6.15 -19.98
N LEU A 103 0.46 -5.26 -19.31
CA LEU A 103 0.96 -3.95 -18.87
C LEU A 103 1.25 -3.89 -17.36
N ALA A 104 1.05 -4.99 -16.63
CA ALA A 104 1.14 -5.00 -15.17
C ALA A 104 2.52 -4.58 -14.63
N ASN A 105 3.60 -4.79 -15.41
CA ASN A 105 4.94 -4.41 -14.99
C ASN A 105 5.13 -2.90 -14.90
N GLU A 106 4.78 -2.16 -15.96
CA GLU A 106 4.99 -0.71 -16.02
C GLU A 106 4.14 -0.01 -14.96
N TYR A 107 2.92 -0.52 -14.73
CA TYR A 107 1.99 0.04 -13.77
C TYR A 107 2.35 -0.26 -12.31
N CYS A 108 2.96 -1.41 -12.02
CA CYS A 108 3.50 -1.73 -10.69
C CYS A 108 4.52 -0.65 -10.27
N PHE A 109 5.47 -0.30 -11.14
CA PHE A 109 6.42 0.77 -10.83
C PHE A 109 5.76 2.14 -10.61
N GLN A 110 4.73 2.49 -11.39
CA GLN A 110 3.99 3.74 -11.21
C GLN A 110 3.25 3.77 -9.86
N ILE A 111 2.60 2.67 -9.49
CA ILE A 111 1.91 2.51 -8.21
C ILE A 111 2.91 2.61 -7.06
N GLY A 112 4.05 1.92 -7.16
CA GLY A 112 5.12 2.00 -6.15
C GLY A 112 5.64 3.43 -5.95
N ILE A 113 5.86 4.17 -7.04
CA ILE A 113 6.25 5.60 -6.96
C ILE A 113 5.13 6.42 -6.31
N ALA A 114 3.87 6.19 -6.69
CA ALA A 114 2.72 6.87 -6.10
C ALA A 114 2.60 6.59 -4.59
N MET A 115 2.88 5.37 -4.14
CA MET A 115 2.92 5.01 -2.71
C MET A 115 4.01 5.79 -1.96
N VAL A 116 5.22 5.87 -2.52
CA VAL A 116 6.33 6.63 -1.90
C VAL A 116 5.97 8.12 -1.81
N ILE A 117 5.44 8.71 -2.87
CA ILE A 117 5.00 10.11 -2.89
C ILE A 117 3.87 10.35 -1.89
N GLY A 118 2.92 9.41 -1.77
CA GLY A 118 1.82 9.49 -0.82
C GLY A 118 2.29 9.58 0.63
N ILE A 119 3.29 8.80 1.03
CA ILE A 119 3.86 8.85 2.40
C ILE A 119 4.67 10.12 2.59
N TRP A 120 5.68 10.32 1.74
CA TRP A 120 6.74 11.31 2.00
C TRP A 120 6.35 12.73 1.63
N TYR A 121 5.55 12.90 0.57
CA TYR A 121 5.13 14.23 0.14
C TYR A 121 3.79 14.59 0.77
N ILE A 122 2.75 13.78 0.56
CA ILE A 122 1.40 14.13 1.02
C ILE A 122 1.25 13.90 2.53
N GLY A 123 1.65 12.72 3.03
CA GLY A 123 1.53 12.36 4.44
C GLY A 123 2.34 13.26 5.36
N ALA A 124 3.63 13.45 5.09
CA ALA A 124 4.48 14.32 5.91
C ALA A 124 4.11 15.80 5.81
N LEU A 125 3.65 16.29 4.65
CA LEU A 125 3.16 17.67 4.52
C LEU A 125 1.88 17.91 5.32
N LEU A 126 0.93 16.98 5.25
CA LEU A 126 -0.31 17.04 6.03
C LEU A 126 -0.04 17.07 7.53
N ASN A 127 0.94 16.29 8.00
CA ASN A 127 1.38 16.33 9.39
C ASN A 127 1.85 17.74 9.81
N LEU A 128 2.73 18.34 9.01
CA LEU A 128 3.24 19.69 9.29
C LEU A 128 2.12 20.73 9.34
N LEU A 129 1.09 20.57 8.51
CA LEU A 129 -0.09 21.44 8.52
C LEU A 129 -0.95 21.22 9.77
N GLN A 130 -1.17 19.97 10.19
CA GLN A 130 -1.92 19.65 11.41
C GLN A 130 -1.24 20.26 12.64
N VAL A 131 0.07 20.06 12.81
CA VAL A 131 0.81 20.62 13.95
C VAL A 131 0.75 22.15 13.98
N LYS A 132 0.87 22.81 12.82
CA LYS A 132 0.75 24.28 12.75
C LYS A 132 -0.66 24.76 13.07
N LEU A 133 -1.68 24.04 12.62
CA LEU A 133 -3.07 24.39 12.89
C LEU A 133 -3.37 24.29 14.38
N ASP A 134 -2.94 23.21 15.03
CA ASP A 134 -3.11 23.01 16.47
C ASP A 134 -2.45 24.12 17.29
N GLN A 135 -1.24 24.55 16.89
CA GLN A 135 -0.54 25.67 17.53
C GLN A 135 -1.25 27.02 17.33
N LEU A 136 -1.89 27.23 16.19
CA LEU A 136 -2.65 28.46 15.93
C LEU A 136 -3.96 28.49 16.72
N LEU A 137 -4.64 27.35 16.81
CA LEU A 137 -5.87 27.20 17.59
C LEU A 137 -5.60 27.32 19.10
N SER A 138 -4.50 26.72 19.59
CA SER A 138 -4.10 26.86 21.00
C SER A 138 -3.66 28.27 21.39
N LYS A 139 -3.31 29.11 20.42
CA LYS A 139 -2.89 30.50 20.65
C LYS A 139 -4.07 31.49 20.65
N HIS A 140 -5.25 31.04 20.22
CA HIS A 140 -6.47 31.84 20.17
C HIS A 140 -7.47 31.51 21.31
N ASN A 141 -7.18 30.47 22.09
CA ASN A 141 -7.78 30.16 23.39
C ASN A 141 -6.89 30.67 24.53
#